data_AF-A0A345QDP2-F1
#
_entry.id   AF-A0A345QDP2-F1
#
_cell.length_a   1.000
_cell.length_b   1.000
_cell.length_c   1.000
_cell.angle_alpha   90.00
_cell.angle_beta   90.00
_cell.angle_gamma   90.00
#
_symmetry.space_group_name_H-M   'P 1'
#
loop_
_entity.id
_entity.type
_entity.pdbx_description
1 polymer ?
#
loop_
_entity_poly.entity_id
_entity_poly.type
_entity_poly.pdbx_seq_one_letter_code
_entity_poly.pdbx_strand_id
1 'polypeptide(L)'
;MAGKDVQAFKNYILKVAAAKTYTQASYKSGNSPFYIQATILKLTAIYVTYMDSKGLLTSDERDTLIAWGKPMVKNQMQRKGNSAPDSRAASGVALISWGSVTNDKRLKKAGQKNWQQALPFVIGNIGQLKRHSDHKNVALSALSLEDEYNETLAPVIEGAAMLENLGVDAFNAKYKGRTVHDAVNWWTDVIASKPSGFNGYRRKNHTWSLGWIPVYLSKNPNRPSASKLRKMATEVSRGRKPMFEAISLGTATDCIWGYR
;
A
#
# COMPACT_ATOMS: atom_id res chain seq x y z
N MET A 1 -10.23 10.56 14.36
CA MET A 1 -9.37 11.62 14.95
C MET A 1 -9.37 12.86 14.07
N ALA A 2 -10.54 13.45 13.84
CA ALA A 2 -10.67 14.66 13.02
C ALA A 2 -10.64 15.88 13.93
N GLY A 3 -9.65 16.76 13.74
CA GLY A 3 -9.72 18.16 14.18
C GLY A 3 -8.69 18.65 15.20
N LYS A 4 -8.13 17.80 16.09
CA LYS A 4 -7.45 18.35 17.27
C LYS A 4 -5.98 18.80 17.15
N ASP A 5 -5.30 18.63 16.01
CA ASP A 5 -4.16 19.53 15.72
C ASP A 5 -3.66 19.49 14.26
N VAL A 6 -4.50 19.90 13.30
CA VAL A 6 -4.07 20.01 11.90
C VAL A 6 -2.88 20.97 11.77
N GLN A 7 -2.85 22.04 12.58
CA GLN A 7 -1.77 23.02 12.56
C GLN A 7 -0.47 22.48 13.14
N ALA A 8 -0.47 21.79 14.28
CA ALA A 8 0.76 21.19 14.80
C ALA A 8 1.29 20.08 13.88
N PHE A 9 0.42 19.28 13.27
CA PHE A 9 0.86 18.29 12.28
C PHE A 9 1.46 18.97 11.05
N LYS A 10 0.87 20.07 10.55
CA LYS A 10 1.43 20.89 9.48
C LYS A 10 2.81 21.43 9.84
N ASN A 11 2.95 22.02 11.02
CA ASN A 11 4.24 22.55 11.49
C ASN A 11 5.30 21.44 11.61
N TYR A 12 4.91 20.26 12.10
CA TYR A 12 5.79 19.10 12.21
C TYR A 12 6.27 18.62 10.84
N ILE A 13 5.37 18.39 9.88
CA ILE A 13 5.77 17.89 8.55
C ILE A 13 6.63 18.89 7.80
N LEU A 14 6.35 20.20 7.91
CA LEU A 14 7.18 21.26 7.34
C LEU A 14 8.58 21.29 7.95
N LYS A 15 8.69 21.12 9.27
CA LYS A 15 9.99 21.01 9.95
C LYS A 15 10.80 19.81 9.46
N VAL A 16 10.16 18.64 9.34
CA VAL A 16 10.79 17.42 8.82
C VAL A 16 11.23 17.61 7.37
N ALA A 17 10.41 18.27 6.55
CA ALA A 17 10.70 18.58 5.16
C ALA A 17 11.90 19.52 5.01
N ALA A 18 11.92 20.61 5.78
CA ALA A 18 13.03 21.57 5.81
C ALA A 18 14.35 20.92 6.27
N ALA A 19 14.26 19.99 7.23
CA ALA A 19 15.41 19.20 7.71
C ALA A 19 15.87 18.12 6.73
N LYS A 20 15.20 17.92 5.58
CA LYS A 20 15.50 16.92 4.55
C LYS A 20 15.60 15.48 5.11
N THR A 21 14.86 15.18 6.18
CA THR A 21 14.85 13.84 6.79
C THR A 21 14.32 12.81 5.79
N TYR A 22 14.81 11.57 5.86
CA TYR A 22 14.40 10.44 5.00
C TYR A 22 14.67 10.58 3.49
N THR A 23 15.39 11.62 3.04
CA THR A 23 15.69 11.83 1.61
C THR A 23 16.73 10.87 1.04
N GLN A 24 17.59 10.29 1.89
CA GLN A 24 18.57 9.27 1.51
C GLN A 24 18.10 7.88 1.94
N ALA A 25 18.18 6.91 1.03
CA ALA A 25 17.93 5.50 1.35
C ALA A 25 19.10 4.95 2.18
N SER A 26 18.82 4.48 3.41
CA SER A 26 19.85 3.95 4.32
C SER A 26 19.47 2.54 4.77
N TYR A 27 20.36 1.58 4.54
CA TYR A 27 20.20 0.17 4.89
C TYR A 27 20.78 -0.18 6.27
N LYS A 28 20.54 0.67 7.29
CA LYS A 28 21.18 0.48 8.60
C LYS A 28 20.58 -0.68 9.42
N SER A 29 19.30 -1.01 9.24
CA SER A 29 18.63 -2.27 9.62
C SER A 29 17.11 -2.14 9.41
N GLY A 30 16.40 -3.27 9.27
CA GLY A 30 14.93 -3.31 9.17
C GLY A 30 14.38 -3.28 7.73
N ASN A 31 13.17 -2.76 7.56
CA ASN A 31 12.44 -2.73 6.28
C ASN A 31 13.23 -2.02 5.18
N SER A 32 12.97 -2.41 3.92
CA SER A 32 13.57 -1.78 2.73
C SER A 32 13.46 -0.25 2.80
N PRO A 33 14.57 0.51 2.72
CA PRO A 33 14.51 1.97 2.75
C PRO A 33 13.73 2.53 1.55
N PHE A 34 13.64 1.79 0.45
CA PHE A 34 12.78 2.13 -0.68
C PHE A 34 11.30 2.04 -0.32
N TYR A 35 10.89 1.00 0.40
CA TYR A 35 9.51 0.84 0.88
C TYR A 35 9.11 1.95 1.85
N ILE A 36 10.01 2.28 2.79
CA ILE A 36 9.79 3.39 3.75
C ILE A 36 9.63 4.71 3.00
N GLN A 37 10.54 5.02 2.07
CA GLN A 37 10.44 6.23 1.26
C GLN A 37 9.19 6.25 0.38
N ALA A 38 8.78 5.12 -0.19
CA ALA A 38 7.54 5.01 -0.96
C ALA A 38 6.33 5.37 -0.08
N THR A 39 6.30 4.84 1.14
CA THR A 39 5.24 5.14 2.12
C THR A 39 5.21 6.63 2.47
N ILE A 40 6.37 7.23 2.82
CA ILE A 40 6.47 8.66 3.14
C ILE A 40 6.01 9.51 1.94
N LEU A 41 6.53 9.22 0.74
CA LEU A 41 6.22 9.99 -0.46
C LEU A 41 4.72 9.96 -0.78
N LYS A 42 4.09 8.78 -0.68
CA LYS A 42 2.66 8.62 -0.87
C LYS A 42 1.84 9.36 0.19
N LEU A 43 2.15 9.17 1.47
CA LEU A 43 1.42 9.82 2.56
C LEU A 43 1.52 11.34 2.47
N THR A 44 2.69 11.86 2.10
CA THR A 44 2.89 13.29 1.82
C THR A 44 2.05 13.74 0.62
N ALA A 45 1.95 12.95 -0.45
CA ALA A 45 1.07 13.28 -1.58
C ALA A 45 -0.40 13.39 -1.15
N ILE A 46 -0.91 12.40 -0.39
CA ILE A 46 -2.27 12.41 0.15
C ILE A 46 -2.49 13.64 1.04
N TYR A 47 -1.52 13.93 1.92
CA TYR A 47 -1.56 15.09 2.81
C TYR A 47 -1.61 16.41 2.03
N VAL A 48 -0.71 16.61 1.06
CA VAL A 48 -0.67 17.83 0.23
C VAL A 48 -1.99 17.98 -0.53
N THR A 49 -2.50 16.92 -1.16
CA THR A 49 -3.79 16.97 -1.86
C THR A 49 -4.95 17.33 -0.91
N TYR A 50 -5.00 16.75 0.29
CA TYR A 50 -6.03 17.08 1.27
C TYR A 50 -5.93 18.54 1.71
N MET A 51 -4.74 19.02 2.08
CA MET A 51 -4.55 20.38 2.57
C MET A 51 -4.78 21.43 1.49
N ASP A 52 -4.33 21.18 0.25
CA ASP A 52 -4.61 22.01 -0.93
C ASP A 52 -6.14 22.12 -1.15
N SER A 53 -6.87 20.99 -1.06
CA SER A 53 -8.35 20.97 -1.23
C SER A 53 -9.11 21.77 -0.15
N LYS A 54 -8.43 22.10 0.96
CA LYS A 54 -8.97 22.88 2.07
C LYS A 54 -8.40 24.30 2.13
N GLY A 55 -7.49 24.67 1.22
CA GLY A 55 -6.81 25.97 1.25
C GLY A 55 -5.92 26.17 2.49
N LEU A 56 -5.38 25.09 3.06
CA LEU A 56 -4.62 25.12 4.34
C LEU A 56 -3.10 25.19 4.16
N LEU A 57 -2.60 25.11 2.93
CA LEU A 57 -1.20 25.31 2.57
C LEU A 57 -1.03 26.64 1.82
N THR A 58 -0.03 27.41 2.22
CA THR A 58 0.47 28.51 1.37
C THR A 58 1.29 27.94 0.21
N SER A 59 1.55 28.76 -0.81
CA SER A 59 2.42 28.36 -1.94
C SER A 59 3.82 27.94 -1.47
N ASP A 60 4.42 28.67 -0.54
CA ASP A 60 5.77 28.36 -0.02
C ASP A 60 5.79 27.07 0.81
N GLU A 61 4.75 26.84 1.63
CA GLU A 61 4.59 25.59 2.39
C GLU A 61 4.46 24.40 1.45
N ARG A 62 3.64 24.56 0.39
CA ARG A 62 3.46 23.55 -0.64
C ARG A 62 4.78 23.27 -1.38
N ASP A 63 5.49 24.30 -1.81
CA ASP A 63 6.74 24.15 -2.54
C ASP A 63 7.84 23.49 -1.69
N THR A 64 7.87 23.79 -0.39
CA THR A 64 8.74 23.10 0.57
C THR A 64 8.47 21.59 0.61
N LEU A 65 7.21 21.18 0.70
CA LEU A 65 6.83 19.76 0.72
C LEU A 65 7.13 19.07 -0.62
N ILE A 66 6.85 19.74 -1.74
CA ILE A 66 7.15 19.20 -3.08
C ILE A 66 8.67 19.07 -3.28
N ALA A 67 9.47 20.05 -2.84
CA ALA A 67 10.93 19.99 -2.93
C ALA A 67 11.50 18.84 -2.07
N TRP A 68 10.92 18.59 -0.89
CA TRP A 68 11.34 17.49 -0.02
C TRP A 68 11.13 16.11 -0.63
N GLY A 69 10.07 15.89 -1.42
CA GLY A 69 9.82 14.62 -2.08
C GLY A 69 10.70 14.32 -3.30
N LYS A 70 11.26 15.35 -3.98
CA LYS A 70 12.05 15.17 -5.22
C LYS A 70 13.21 14.16 -5.09
N PRO A 71 14.05 14.19 -4.04
CA PRO A 71 15.11 13.19 -3.86
C PRO A 71 14.56 11.76 -3.70
N MET A 72 13.41 11.60 -3.04
CA MET A 72 12.79 10.29 -2.83
C MET A 72 12.25 9.71 -4.14
N VAL A 73 11.66 10.54 -5.01
CA VAL A 73 11.19 10.14 -6.35
C VAL A 73 12.30 9.48 -7.16
N LYS A 74 13.52 10.05 -7.13
CA LYS A 74 14.68 9.47 -7.82
C LYS A 74 14.95 8.04 -7.40
N ASN A 75 14.80 7.73 -6.10
CA ASN A 75 14.99 6.38 -5.58
C ASN A 75 13.84 5.46 -6.02
N GLN A 76 12.60 5.94 -6.04
CA GLN A 76 11.45 5.15 -6.49
C GLN A 76 11.51 4.79 -7.99
N MET A 77 12.19 5.59 -8.80
CA MET A 77 12.40 5.32 -10.22
C MET A 77 13.52 4.31 -10.50
N GLN A 78 14.39 4.02 -9.52
CA GLN A 78 15.52 3.12 -9.72
C GLN A 78 15.12 1.65 -9.55
N ARG A 79 15.73 0.78 -10.37
CA ARG A 79 15.58 -0.68 -10.25
C ARG A 79 16.58 -1.31 -9.27
N LYS A 80 17.78 -0.73 -9.15
CA LYS A 80 18.86 -1.25 -8.30
C LYS A 80 18.51 -0.98 -6.82
N GLY A 81 18.48 -2.02 -5.99
CA GLY A 81 18.08 -1.94 -4.58
C GLY A 81 16.57 -2.04 -4.31
N ASN A 82 15.73 -1.95 -5.36
CA ASN A 82 14.28 -2.08 -5.30
C ASN A 82 13.80 -3.33 -6.07
N SER A 83 14.31 -4.49 -5.68
CA SER A 83 14.01 -5.77 -6.36
C SER A 83 12.83 -6.52 -5.75
N ALA A 84 12.50 -6.27 -4.49
CA ALA A 84 11.43 -6.97 -3.79
C ALA A 84 10.04 -6.59 -4.37
N PRO A 85 9.13 -7.56 -4.59
CA PRO A 85 7.84 -7.31 -5.24
C PRO A 85 6.96 -6.29 -4.51
N ASP A 86 6.91 -6.36 -3.18
CA ASP A 86 6.22 -5.43 -2.28
C ASP A 86 6.76 -4.00 -2.43
N SER A 87 8.09 -3.84 -2.44
CA SER A 87 8.78 -2.55 -2.59
C SER A 87 8.52 -1.96 -3.97
N ARG A 88 8.51 -2.78 -5.03
CA ARG A 88 8.17 -2.34 -6.38
C ARG A 88 6.73 -1.88 -6.51
N ALA A 89 5.79 -2.64 -5.93
CA ALA A 89 4.40 -2.24 -5.90
C ALA A 89 4.24 -0.92 -5.14
N ALA A 90 4.82 -0.80 -3.95
CA ALA A 90 4.79 0.42 -3.12
C ALA A 90 5.39 1.63 -3.84
N SER A 91 6.56 1.47 -4.49
CA SER A 91 7.15 2.53 -5.33
C SER A 91 6.23 2.92 -6.48
N GLY A 92 5.54 1.95 -7.09
CA GLY A 92 4.52 2.20 -8.11
C GLY A 92 3.41 3.11 -7.61
N VAL A 93 2.82 2.77 -6.46
CA VAL A 93 1.78 3.57 -5.78
C VAL A 93 2.31 4.97 -5.44
N ALA A 94 3.52 5.07 -4.90
CA ALA A 94 4.14 6.34 -4.53
C ALA A 94 4.34 7.26 -5.74
N LEU A 95 4.79 6.72 -6.88
CA LEU A 95 4.97 7.47 -8.12
C LEU A 95 3.63 7.90 -8.74
N ILE A 96 2.60 7.06 -8.69
CA ILE A 96 1.23 7.43 -9.12
C ILE A 96 0.70 8.57 -8.26
N SER A 97 0.84 8.46 -6.95
CA SER A 97 0.38 9.47 -5.97
C SER A 97 1.11 10.78 -6.18
N TRP A 98 2.44 10.73 -6.24
CA TRP A 98 3.28 11.91 -6.42
C TRP A 98 3.04 12.58 -7.77
N GLY A 99 2.97 11.80 -8.84
CA GLY A 99 2.64 12.32 -10.17
C GLY A 99 1.22 12.88 -10.29
N SER A 100 0.31 12.50 -9.39
CA SER A 100 -1.02 13.11 -9.31
C SER A 100 -0.96 14.48 -8.63
N VAL A 101 -0.28 14.60 -7.49
CA VAL A 101 -0.18 15.89 -6.77
C VAL A 101 0.71 16.93 -7.47
N THR A 102 1.70 16.48 -8.24
CA THR A 102 2.55 17.38 -9.06
C THR A 102 2.08 17.54 -10.50
N ASN A 103 0.98 16.88 -10.88
CA ASN A 103 0.49 16.80 -12.26
C ASN A 103 1.54 16.26 -13.27
N ASP A 104 2.49 15.44 -12.82
CA ASP A 104 3.51 14.84 -13.69
C ASP A 104 3.02 13.51 -14.30
N LYS A 105 2.67 13.56 -15.59
CA LYS A 105 2.25 12.38 -16.37
C LYS A 105 3.35 11.32 -16.49
N ARG A 106 4.63 11.72 -16.51
CA ARG A 106 5.76 10.79 -16.63
C ARG A 106 5.88 9.93 -15.36
N LEU A 107 5.70 10.53 -14.19
CA LEU A 107 5.68 9.80 -12.91
C LEU A 107 4.49 8.85 -12.81
N LYS A 108 3.29 9.26 -13.23
CA LYS A 108 2.11 8.38 -13.26
C LYS A 108 2.36 7.14 -14.13
N LYS A 109 2.91 7.33 -15.35
CA LYS A 109 3.25 6.23 -16.27
C LYS A 109 4.34 5.31 -15.70
N ALA A 110 5.38 5.88 -15.08
CA ALA A 110 6.44 5.11 -14.43
C ALA A 110 5.90 4.30 -13.25
N GLY A 111 5.02 4.90 -12.45
CA GLY A 111 4.37 4.25 -11.32
C GLY A 111 3.50 3.07 -11.74
N GLN A 112 2.67 3.24 -12.79
CA GLN A 112 1.90 2.13 -13.37
C GLN A 112 2.80 0.98 -13.82
N LYS A 113 3.91 1.27 -14.51
CA LYS A 113 4.88 0.26 -14.97
C LYS A 113 5.55 -0.46 -13.80
N ASN A 114 5.85 0.23 -12.70
CA ASN A 114 6.43 -0.38 -11.50
C ASN A 114 5.40 -1.26 -10.79
N TRP A 115 4.16 -0.78 -10.65
CA TRP A 115 3.07 -1.56 -10.09
C TRP A 115 2.80 -2.86 -10.90
N GLN A 116 2.78 -2.78 -12.23
CA GLN A 116 2.60 -3.95 -13.10
C GLN A 116 3.70 -5.02 -12.93
N GLN A 117 4.91 -4.64 -12.50
CA GLN A 117 6.00 -5.60 -12.26
C GLN A 117 5.79 -6.47 -11.02
N ALA A 118 4.86 -6.12 -10.13
CA ALA A 118 4.49 -6.92 -8.96
C ALA A 118 3.38 -7.94 -9.25
N LEU A 119 2.61 -7.75 -10.34
CA LEU A 119 1.53 -8.67 -10.73
C LEU A 119 1.99 -10.13 -10.89
N PRO A 120 3.17 -10.42 -11.51
CA PRO A 120 3.66 -11.79 -11.61
C PRO A 120 3.84 -12.49 -10.26
N PHE A 121 4.15 -11.76 -9.19
CA PHE A 121 4.28 -12.33 -7.85
C PHE A 121 2.91 -12.66 -7.27
N VAL A 122 2.02 -11.66 -7.17
CA VAL A 122 0.70 -11.83 -6.54
C VAL A 122 -0.16 -12.83 -7.31
N ILE A 123 -0.24 -12.70 -8.64
CA ILE A 123 -1.08 -13.57 -9.48
C ILE A 123 -0.40 -14.92 -9.74
N GLY A 124 0.92 -14.94 -9.92
CA GLY A 124 1.66 -16.16 -10.19
C GLY A 124 1.76 -17.12 -9.00
N ASN A 125 1.54 -16.62 -7.77
CA ASN A 125 1.51 -17.44 -6.55
C ASN A 125 0.13 -18.06 -6.25
N ILE A 126 -0.90 -17.77 -7.06
CA ILE A 126 -2.23 -18.39 -6.89
C ILE A 126 -2.12 -19.91 -7.05
N GLY A 127 -2.46 -20.64 -5.98
CA GLY A 127 -2.38 -22.11 -5.91
C GLY A 127 -0.96 -22.65 -5.71
N GLN A 128 0.06 -21.78 -5.66
CA GLN A 128 1.47 -22.14 -5.52
C GLN A 128 2.20 -21.02 -4.77
N LEU A 129 1.98 -20.91 -3.45
CA LEU A 129 2.66 -19.89 -2.65
C LEU A 129 4.17 -20.11 -2.69
N LYS A 130 4.87 -19.28 -3.46
CA LYS A 130 6.34 -19.24 -3.45
C LYS A 130 6.79 -18.37 -2.30
N ARG A 131 7.89 -18.78 -1.66
CA ARG A 131 8.50 -17.98 -0.63
C ARG A 131 9.00 -16.64 -1.18
N HIS A 132 8.86 -15.61 -0.37
CA HIS A 132 9.54 -14.34 -0.53
C HIS A 132 11.06 -14.59 -0.57
N SER A 133 11.78 -13.81 -1.39
CA SER A 133 13.22 -14.02 -1.61
C SER A 133 14.04 -13.93 -0.33
N ASP A 134 13.55 -13.11 0.60
CA ASP A 134 14.26 -12.77 1.84
C ASP A 134 13.97 -13.81 2.94
N HIS A 135 13.01 -14.72 2.70
CA HIS A 135 12.58 -15.75 3.66
C HIS A 135 13.01 -17.17 3.26
N LYS A 136 13.95 -17.31 2.33
CA LYS A 136 14.46 -18.61 1.87
C LYS A 136 15.00 -19.49 3.00
N ASN A 137 15.60 -18.88 4.03
CA ASN A 137 16.21 -19.58 5.16
C ASN A 137 15.35 -19.54 6.44
N VAL A 138 14.13 -18.98 6.37
CA VAL A 138 13.22 -18.94 7.53
C VAL A 138 12.44 -20.26 7.59
N ALA A 139 12.25 -20.82 8.78
CA ALA A 139 11.48 -22.05 8.95
C ALA A 139 10.02 -21.84 8.53
N LEU A 140 9.40 -22.80 7.82
CA LEU A 140 7.98 -22.70 7.39
C LEU A 140 7.04 -22.45 8.58
N SER A 141 7.34 -23.06 9.72
CA SER A 141 6.61 -22.88 10.98
C SER A 141 6.73 -21.47 11.57
N ALA A 142 7.55 -20.58 10.99
CA ALA A 142 7.67 -19.18 11.39
C ALA A 142 7.02 -18.22 10.37
N LEU A 143 6.61 -18.71 9.19
CA LEU A 143 6.07 -17.90 8.10
C LEU A 143 4.54 -17.89 8.09
N SER A 144 3.96 -16.76 7.70
CA SER A 144 2.51 -16.54 7.59
C SER A 144 2.11 -16.06 6.18
N LEU A 145 0.81 -16.02 5.89
CA LEU A 145 0.32 -15.57 4.58
C LEU A 145 0.51 -14.07 4.49
N GLU A 146 0.50 -13.44 5.64
CA GLU A 146 0.77 -12.04 5.84
C GLU A 146 2.18 -11.71 5.34
N ASP A 147 3.19 -12.43 5.83
CA ASP A 147 4.61 -12.20 5.50
C ASP A 147 4.92 -12.58 4.05
N GLU A 148 4.33 -13.68 3.55
CA GLU A 148 4.70 -14.25 2.26
C GLU A 148 3.90 -13.67 1.08
N TYR A 149 2.74 -13.06 1.35
CA TYR A 149 1.80 -12.67 0.30
C TYR A 149 1.16 -11.30 0.54
N ASN A 150 0.69 -10.99 1.74
CA ASN A 150 -0.06 -9.74 1.97
C ASN A 150 0.80 -8.49 1.82
N GLU A 151 2.08 -8.56 2.19
CA GLU A 151 2.98 -7.41 2.04
C GLU A 151 3.06 -6.92 0.60
N THR A 152 2.94 -7.83 -0.38
CA THR A 152 2.85 -7.46 -1.79
C THR A 152 1.41 -7.22 -2.25
N LEU A 153 0.44 -8.02 -1.78
CA LEU A 153 -0.96 -7.86 -2.17
C LEU A 153 -1.48 -6.46 -1.81
N ALA A 154 -1.15 -5.94 -0.63
CA ALA A 154 -1.63 -4.66 -0.14
C ALA A 154 -1.33 -3.47 -1.08
N PRO A 155 -0.07 -3.18 -1.45
CA PRO A 155 0.24 -2.13 -2.42
C PRO A 155 -0.25 -2.46 -3.84
N VAL A 156 -0.45 -3.74 -4.19
CA VAL A 156 -1.08 -4.10 -5.47
C VAL A 156 -2.54 -3.67 -5.50
N ILE A 157 -3.31 -3.95 -4.44
CA ILE A 157 -4.72 -3.53 -4.31
C ILE A 157 -4.85 -2.01 -4.26
N GLU A 158 -3.98 -1.35 -3.49
CA GLU A 158 -3.96 0.11 -3.41
C GLU A 158 -3.65 0.75 -4.77
N GLY A 159 -2.61 0.27 -5.46
CA GLY A 159 -2.28 0.76 -6.79
C GLY A 159 -3.39 0.51 -7.81
N ALA A 160 -4.09 -0.62 -7.73
CA ALA A 160 -5.23 -0.91 -8.60
C ALA A 160 -6.37 0.11 -8.38
N ALA A 161 -6.74 0.37 -7.12
CA ALA A 161 -7.77 1.33 -6.78
C ALA A 161 -7.42 2.77 -7.23
N MET A 162 -6.15 3.15 -7.09
CA MET A 162 -5.65 4.45 -7.57
C MET A 162 -5.66 4.56 -9.09
N LEU A 163 -5.25 3.50 -9.79
CA LEU A 163 -5.25 3.46 -11.26
C LEU A 163 -6.67 3.50 -11.83
N GLU A 164 -7.64 2.85 -11.19
CA GLU A 164 -9.06 2.97 -11.56
C GLU A 164 -9.58 4.41 -11.43
N ASN A 165 -9.21 5.14 -10.37
CA ASN A 165 -9.53 6.56 -10.24
C ASN A 165 -8.96 7.41 -11.39
N LEU A 166 -7.93 6.90 -12.07
CA LEU A 166 -7.31 7.53 -13.25
C LEU A 166 -7.83 6.94 -14.58
N GLY A 167 -8.90 6.15 -14.56
CA GLY A 167 -9.51 5.56 -15.75
C GLY A 167 -8.78 4.33 -16.29
N VAL A 168 -7.91 3.69 -15.50
CA VAL A 168 -7.20 2.47 -15.89
C VAL A 168 -7.85 1.26 -15.22
N ASP A 169 -8.29 0.28 -16.02
CA ASP A 169 -8.86 -0.98 -15.52
C ASP A 169 -7.77 -1.90 -14.93
N ALA A 170 -7.31 -1.55 -13.73
CA ALA A 170 -6.16 -2.19 -13.11
C ALA A 170 -6.52 -3.50 -12.39
N PHE A 171 -7.73 -3.64 -11.84
CA PHE A 171 -8.11 -4.90 -11.19
C PHE A 171 -8.28 -6.05 -12.19
N ASN A 172 -8.68 -5.77 -13.44
CA ASN A 172 -8.74 -6.78 -14.51
C ASN A 172 -7.41 -6.95 -15.28
N ALA A 173 -6.32 -6.30 -14.85
CA ALA A 173 -5.00 -6.51 -15.44
C ALA A 173 -4.60 -7.99 -15.35
N LYS A 174 -4.23 -8.58 -16.49
CA LYS A 174 -3.99 -10.03 -16.61
C LYS A 174 -2.51 -10.40 -16.46
N TYR A 175 -2.25 -11.49 -15.75
CA TYR A 175 -1.01 -12.26 -15.80
C TYR A 175 -1.33 -13.74 -15.94
N LYS A 176 -0.85 -14.37 -17.01
CA LYS A 176 -1.15 -15.78 -17.35
C LYS A 176 -2.67 -16.11 -17.28
N GLY A 177 -3.50 -15.21 -17.80
CA GLY A 177 -4.96 -15.38 -17.85
C GLY A 177 -5.71 -15.10 -16.55
N ARG A 178 -5.01 -14.84 -15.43
CA ARG A 178 -5.60 -14.51 -14.12
C ARG A 178 -5.44 -13.02 -13.80
N THR A 179 -6.23 -12.53 -12.86
CA THR A 179 -6.41 -11.12 -12.50
C THR A 179 -6.11 -10.86 -11.02
N VAL A 180 -6.15 -9.59 -10.61
CA VAL A 180 -6.07 -9.21 -9.20
C VAL A 180 -7.28 -9.76 -8.41
N HIS A 181 -8.45 -9.89 -9.04
CA HIS A 181 -9.61 -10.53 -8.39
C HIS A 181 -9.34 -11.99 -8.05
N ASP A 182 -8.69 -12.74 -8.93
CA ASP A 182 -8.35 -14.15 -8.71
C ASP A 182 -7.38 -14.30 -7.52
N ALA A 183 -6.43 -13.37 -7.39
CA ALA A 183 -5.51 -13.31 -6.25
C ALA A 183 -6.24 -13.09 -4.92
N VAL A 184 -7.18 -12.14 -4.88
CA VAL A 184 -7.99 -11.86 -3.69
C VAL A 184 -8.90 -13.05 -3.34
N ASN A 185 -9.55 -13.65 -4.35
CA ASN A 185 -10.39 -14.83 -4.14
C ASN A 185 -9.59 -15.99 -3.55
N TRP A 186 -8.45 -16.32 -4.16
CA TRP A 186 -7.54 -17.36 -3.66
C TRP A 186 -7.09 -17.09 -2.23
N TRP A 187 -6.70 -15.85 -1.94
CA TRP A 187 -6.31 -15.47 -0.58
C TRP A 187 -7.43 -15.70 0.43
N THR A 188 -8.67 -15.29 0.12
CA THR A 188 -9.81 -15.52 1.01
C THR A 188 -10.12 -17.01 1.23
N ASP A 189 -9.89 -17.86 0.23
CA ASP A 189 -10.08 -19.31 0.32
C ASP A 189 -9.00 -19.98 1.19
N VAL A 190 -7.75 -19.54 1.06
CA VAL A 190 -6.63 -20.04 1.89
C VAL A 190 -6.85 -19.68 3.36
N ILE A 191 -7.23 -18.44 3.65
CA ILE A 191 -7.50 -18.03 5.04
C ILE A 191 -8.71 -18.78 5.63
N ALA A 192 -9.74 -19.04 4.83
CA ALA A 192 -10.90 -19.80 5.28
C ALA A 192 -10.58 -21.27 5.58
N SER A 193 -9.72 -21.89 4.77
CA SER A 193 -9.38 -23.32 4.86
C SER A 193 -8.30 -23.67 5.90
N LYS A 194 -7.51 -22.70 6.37
CA LYS A 194 -6.44 -22.88 7.38
C LYS A 194 -5.51 -24.07 7.08
N PRO A 195 -4.81 -24.11 5.94
CA PRO A 195 -3.98 -25.24 5.56
C PRO A 195 -2.89 -25.55 6.63
N SER A 196 -2.68 -26.84 6.89
CA SER A 196 -1.68 -27.36 7.84
C SER A 196 -0.24 -27.06 7.39
N GLY A 197 0.68 -26.80 8.33
CA GLY A 197 2.11 -26.57 8.04
C GLY A 197 2.50 -25.11 7.80
N PHE A 198 1.55 -24.20 7.96
CA PHE A 198 1.71 -22.76 7.88
C PHE A 198 1.28 -22.18 9.23
N ASN A 199 1.94 -21.13 9.75
CA ASN A 199 1.56 -20.54 11.05
C ASN A 199 0.15 -19.90 11.03
N GLY A 200 -0.53 -19.96 9.88
CA GLY A 200 -1.87 -19.46 9.65
C GLY A 200 -1.94 -17.94 9.77
N TYR A 201 -3.17 -17.45 9.94
CA TYR A 201 -3.46 -16.07 10.30
C TYR A 201 -3.24 -15.90 11.81
N ARG A 202 -2.17 -15.21 12.24
CA ARG A 202 -1.93 -14.93 13.67
C ARG A 202 -2.93 -13.88 14.16
N ARG A 203 -4.10 -14.35 14.60
CA ARG A 203 -5.06 -13.52 15.36
C ARG A 203 -4.41 -13.03 16.65
N LYS A 204 -4.15 -11.73 16.72
CA LYS A 204 -4.53 -10.82 17.82
C LYS A 204 -4.06 -9.41 17.47
N ASN A 205 -4.95 -8.61 16.86
CA ASN A 205 -4.83 -7.13 16.71
C ASN A 205 -4.02 -6.58 15.52
N HIS A 206 -3.87 -7.32 14.43
CA HIS A 206 -3.10 -6.85 13.26
C HIS A 206 -4.03 -6.27 12.17
N THR A 207 -4.69 -5.15 12.45
CA THR A 207 -5.47 -4.43 11.43
C THR A 207 -4.58 -3.73 10.39
N TRP A 208 -3.30 -3.56 10.68
CA TRP A 208 -2.32 -2.90 9.81
C TRP A 208 -1.94 -3.72 8.55
N SER A 209 -1.83 -5.04 8.65
CA SER A 209 -1.51 -5.90 7.49
C SER A 209 -2.74 -6.21 6.60
N LEU A 210 -3.93 -5.83 7.07
CA LEU A 210 -5.21 -6.03 6.38
C LEU A 210 -5.87 -4.73 5.92
N GLY A 211 -5.19 -3.58 6.01
CA GLY A 211 -5.76 -2.30 5.58
C GLY A 211 -6.07 -2.21 4.08
N TRP A 212 -5.70 -3.20 3.28
CA TRP A 212 -6.11 -3.30 1.88
C TRP A 212 -7.56 -3.78 1.71
N ILE A 213 -8.14 -4.45 2.71
CA ILE A 213 -9.53 -4.93 2.69
C ILE A 213 -10.52 -3.78 2.43
N PRO A 214 -10.52 -2.68 3.22
CA PRO A 214 -11.39 -1.54 2.96
C PRO A 214 -11.17 -0.94 1.55
N VAL A 215 -9.92 -0.89 1.08
CA VAL A 215 -9.59 -0.39 -0.26
C VAL A 215 -10.25 -1.25 -1.33
N TYR A 216 -10.08 -2.57 -1.25
CA TYR A 216 -10.68 -3.49 -2.23
C TYR A 216 -12.20 -3.40 -2.20
N LEU A 217 -12.82 -3.46 -1.02
CA LEU A 217 -14.28 -3.43 -0.87
C LEU A 217 -14.90 -2.13 -1.36
N SER A 218 -14.20 -0.99 -1.26
CA SER A 218 -14.67 0.29 -1.80
C SER A 218 -14.83 0.29 -3.33
N LYS A 219 -14.01 -0.51 -4.03
CA LYS A 219 -14.04 -0.64 -5.49
C LYS A 219 -14.83 -1.85 -5.98
N ASN A 220 -14.86 -2.90 -5.17
CA ASN A 220 -15.33 -4.22 -5.56
C ASN A 220 -16.36 -4.82 -4.59
N PRO A 221 -17.45 -4.11 -4.26
CA PRO A 221 -18.37 -4.53 -3.20
C PRO A 221 -19.18 -5.80 -3.53
N ASN A 222 -19.27 -6.16 -4.82
CA ASN A 222 -20.11 -7.24 -5.33
C ASN A 222 -19.31 -8.43 -5.90
N ARG A 223 -17.98 -8.45 -5.72
CA ARG A 223 -17.15 -9.57 -6.18
C ARG A 223 -17.33 -10.81 -5.28
N PRO A 224 -17.05 -12.03 -5.77
CA PRO A 224 -17.20 -13.26 -4.99
C PRO A 224 -16.48 -13.28 -3.64
N SER A 225 -15.32 -12.62 -3.53
CA SER A 225 -14.56 -12.47 -2.27
C SER A 225 -15.17 -11.47 -1.28
N ALA A 226 -16.08 -10.59 -1.70
CA ALA A 226 -16.52 -9.47 -0.89
C ALA A 226 -17.23 -9.90 0.40
N SER A 227 -18.06 -10.96 0.36
CA SER A 227 -18.74 -11.49 1.55
C SER A 227 -17.73 -12.05 2.58
N LYS A 228 -16.74 -12.80 2.12
CA LYS A 228 -15.65 -13.35 2.96
C LYS A 228 -14.82 -12.23 3.58
N LEU A 229 -14.50 -11.20 2.81
CA LEU A 229 -13.75 -10.03 3.28
C LEU A 229 -14.53 -9.21 4.30
N ARG A 230 -15.84 -8.96 4.11
CA ARG A 230 -16.68 -8.27 5.09
C ARG A 230 -16.78 -9.05 6.41
N LYS A 231 -16.95 -10.37 6.34
CA LYS A 231 -16.94 -11.24 7.52
C LYS A 231 -15.60 -11.13 8.25
N MET A 232 -14.49 -11.24 7.54
CA MET A 232 -13.16 -11.09 8.12
C MET A 232 -12.96 -9.71 8.76
N ALA A 233 -13.37 -8.64 8.07
CA ALA A 233 -13.27 -7.29 8.59
C ALA A 233 -14.03 -7.09 9.90
N THR A 234 -15.20 -7.72 10.03
CA THR A 234 -16.00 -7.75 11.27
C THR A 234 -15.29 -8.55 12.38
N GLU A 235 -14.70 -9.69 12.04
CA GLU A 235 -13.98 -10.53 13.00
C GLU A 235 -12.72 -9.87 13.56
N VAL A 236 -11.91 -9.23 12.71
CA VAL A 236 -10.64 -8.61 13.12
C VAL A 236 -10.84 -7.30 13.88
N SER A 237 -11.98 -6.64 13.68
CA SER A 237 -12.39 -5.45 14.43
C SER A 237 -13.11 -5.76 15.75
N ARG A 238 -13.28 -7.05 16.10
CA ARG A 238 -13.97 -7.51 17.31
C ARG A 238 -15.37 -6.89 17.47
N GLY A 239 -16.09 -6.67 16.37
CA GLY A 239 -17.42 -6.06 16.38
C GLY A 239 -17.47 -4.58 16.76
N ARG A 240 -16.32 -3.91 16.96
CA ARG A 240 -16.24 -2.45 17.07
C ARG A 240 -16.15 -1.84 15.66
N LYS A 241 -16.37 -0.53 15.50
CA LYS A 241 -16.10 0.15 14.22
C LYS A 241 -14.70 -0.29 13.74
N PRO A 242 -14.57 -0.87 12.53
CA PRO A 242 -13.30 -1.44 12.07
C PRO A 242 -12.29 -0.33 11.87
N MET A 243 -11.36 -0.16 12.82
CA MET A 243 -10.21 0.73 12.66
C MET A 243 -9.10 -0.05 11.98
N PHE A 244 -9.06 0.03 10.65
CA PHE A 244 -7.96 -0.53 9.88
C PHE A 244 -6.81 0.47 9.85
N GLU A 245 -5.82 0.29 10.74
CA GLU A 245 -4.69 1.20 10.91
C GLU A 245 -3.44 0.73 10.15
N ALA A 246 -3.52 0.72 8.82
CA ALA A 246 -2.38 0.42 7.97
C ALA A 246 -1.61 1.71 7.66
N ILE A 247 -0.56 2.00 8.43
CA ILE A 247 0.31 3.18 8.20
C ILE A 247 0.79 3.22 6.75
N SER A 248 1.19 2.07 6.22
CA SER A 248 1.64 1.92 4.84
C SER A 248 0.55 2.13 3.79
N LEU A 249 -0.72 2.37 4.15
CA LEU A 249 -1.88 2.58 3.27
C LEU A 249 -2.68 3.85 3.62
N GLY A 250 -2.15 4.74 4.46
CA GLY A 250 -2.86 5.96 4.86
C GLY A 250 -3.30 6.01 6.32
N THR A 251 -2.79 5.13 7.19
CA THR A 251 -3.22 4.96 8.59
C THR A 251 -4.65 4.40 8.67
N ALA A 252 -5.66 5.19 9.02
CA ALA A 252 -7.07 4.78 9.11
C ALA A 252 -7.69 4.56 7.72
N THR A 253 -7.33 3.45 7.08
CA THR A 253 -7.78 3.08 5.72
C THR A 253 -9.29 2.97 5.58
N ASP A 254 -9.98 2.55 6.63
CA ASP A 254 -11.44 2.54 6.71
C ASP A 254 -12.05 3.94 6.58
N CYS A 255 -11.41 4.95 7.17
CA CYS A 255 -11.85 6.34 7.08
C CYS A 255 -11.58 6.95 5.70
N ILE A 256 -10.47 6.58 5.07
CA ILE A 256 -10.08 7.11 3.75
C ILE A 256 -10.94 6.49 2.63
N TRP A 257 -11.17 5.18 2.69
CA TRP A 257 -11.78 4.43 1.60
C TRP A 257 -13.25 4.11 1.82
N GLY A 258 -13.76 4.23 3.05
CA GLY A 258 -15.18 4.17 3.38
C GLY A 258 -15.91 3.00 2.72
N TYR A 259 -15.67 1.77 3.16
CA TYR A 259 -16.46 0.64 2.69
C TYR A 259 -17.65 0.43 3.63
N ARG A 260 -18.87 0.50 3.10
CA ARG A 260 -20.11 0.14 3.79
C ARG A 260 -20.76 -1.02 3.04
#